data_AF-A0A843AU48-F1
#
_entry.id   AF-A0A843AU48-F1
#
_cell.length_a   1.000
_cell.length_b   1.000
_cell.length_c   1.000
_cell.angle_alpha   90.00
_cell.angle_beta   90.00
_cell.angle_gamma   90.00
#
_symmetry.space_group_name_H-M   'P 1'
#
loop_
_entity.id
_entity.type
_entity.pdbx_description
1 polymer ?
#
loop_
_entity_poly.entity_id
_entity_poly.type
_entity_poly.pdbx_seq_one_letter_code
_entity_poly.pdbx_strand_id
1 'polypeptide(L)'
;MSVSMIKARTISMVLGGGLLVACGILMVLEDTIDGILWLEVLLGLGLFGGGLFEYLGLRQPLKDERVARIGTRAATYSWYSILVMVGFLGMVYGMGGGHKISMSQATGVVLITMVVSIMLFNWYLGRKGDVE
;
A
#
# COMPACT_ATOMS: atom_id res chain seq x y z
N MET A 1 25.28 3.30 1.11
CA MET A 1 24.28 3.73 0.10
C MET A 1 24.22 5.26 0.13
N SER A 2 24.36 5.95 -1.01
CA SER A 2 24.35 7.42 -1.04
C SER A 2 22.96 7.98 -0.75
N VAL A 3 22.90 9.20 -0.20
CA VAL A 3 21.63 9.93 0.05
C VAL A 3 20.78 10.08 -1.22
N SER A 4 21.42 10.17 -2.39
CA SER A 4 20.73 10.23 -3.69
C SER A 4 19.94 8.96 -4.02
N MET A 5 20.49 7.78 -3.69
CA MET A 5 19.80 6.50 -3.93
C MET A 5 18.57 6.34 -3.05
N ILE A 6 18.62 6.82 -1.80
CA ILE A 6 17.47 6.80 -0.89
C ILE A 6 16.33 7.64 -1.45
N LYS A 7 16.63 8.88 -1.87
CA LYS A 7 15.61 9.75 -2.49
C LYS A 7 15.01 9.11 -3.73
N ALA A 8 15.82 8.49 -4.59
CA ALA A 8 15.33 7.78 -5.77
C ALA A 8 14.40 6.61 -5.40
N ARG A 9 14.71 5.85 -4.34
CA ARG A 9 13.87 4.76 -3.83
C ARG A 9 12.56 5.25 -3.23
N THR A 10 12.58 6.36 -2.49
CA THR A 10 11.35 6.99 -2.00
C THR A 10 10.47 7.48 -3.15
N ILE A 11 11.06 8.12 -4.16
CA ILE A 11 10.32 8.56 -5.37
C ILE A 11 9.73 7.35 -6.09
N SER A 12 10.52 6.29 -6.29
CA SER A 12 10.05 5.01 -6.85
C SER A 12 8.85 4.48 -6.07
N MET A 13 8.91 4.49 -4.74
CA MET A 13 7.80 4.02 -3.92
C MET A 13 6.55 4.85 -4.14
N VAL A 14 6.65 6.19 -4.12
CA VAL A 14 5.49 7.08 -4.28
C VAL A 14 4.88 6.92 -5.68
N LEU A 15 5.71 6.84 -6.73
CA LEU A 15 5.24 6.59 -8.10
C LEU A 15 4.57 5.22 -8.22
N GLY A 16 5.17 4.17 -7.66
CA GLY A 16 4.59 2.82 -7.63
C GLY A 16 3.27 2.78 -6.88
N GLY A 17 3.19 3.44 -5.72
CA GLY A 17 1.96 3.55 -4.95
C GLY A 17 0.86 4.31 -5.70
N GLY A 18 1.21 5.43 -6.32
CA GLY A 18 0.28 6.19 -7.16
C GLY A 18 -0.25 5.37 -8.34
N LEU A 19 0.63 4.61 -9.00
CA LEU A 19 0.24 3.70 -10.09
C LEU A 19 -0.70 2.61 -9.58
N LEU A 20 -0.39 1.94 -8.46
CA LEU A 20 -1.25 0.91 -7.87
C LEU A 20 -2.64 1.43 -7.48
N VAL A 21 -2.72 2.66 -6.95
CA VAL A 21 -3.99 3.30 -6.64
C VAL A 21 -4.76 3.60 -7.92
N ALA A 22 -4.10 4.13 -8.96
CA ALA A 22 -4.74 4.39 -10.25
C ALA A 22 -5.27 3.10 -10.89
N CYS A 23 -4.47 2.03 -10.96
CA CYS A 23 -4.91 0.73 -11.45
C CYS A 23 -6.07 0.18 -10.60
N GLY A 24 -6.00 0.30 -9.28
CA GLY A 24 -7.07 -0.15 -8.40
C GLY A 24 -8.38 0.60 -8.63
N ILE A 25 -8.32 1.91 -8.90
CA ILE A 25 -9.50 2.71 -9.25
C ILE A 25 -10.08 2.24 -10.60
N LEU A 26 -9.24 2.03 -11.61
CA LEU A 26 -9.67 1.52 -12.91
C LEU A 26 -10.35 0.14 -12.77
N MET A 27 -9.75 -0.78 -12.01
CA MET A 27 -10.35 -2.10 -11.75
C MET A 27 -11.73 -2.00 -11.07
N VAL A 28 -11.91 -1.04 -10.17
CA VAL A 28 -13.19 -0.84 -9.48
C VAL A 28 -14.25 -0.25 -10.41
N LEU A 29 -13.87 0.72 -11.24
CA LEU A 29 -14.81 1.46 -12.10
C LEU A 29 -15.16 0.71 -13.39
N GLU A 30 -14.17 0.08 -14.02
CA GLU A 30 -14.31 -0.55 -15.34
C GLU A 30 -14.50 -2.07 -15.27
N ASP A 31 -14.37 -2.66 -14.08
CA ASP A 31 -14.48 -4.12 -13.87
C ASP A 31 -13.60 -4.92 -14.85
N THR A 32 -12.36 -4.47 -15.06
CA THR A 32 -11.42 -5.08 -16.01
C THR A 32 -10.12 -5.52 -15.34
N ILE A 33 -9.54 -6.60 -15.86
CA ILE A 33 -8.20 -7.07 -15.50
C ILE A 33 -7.51 -7.60 -16.75
N ASP A 34 -7.37 -6.73 -17.75
CA ASP A 34 -6.68 -7.08 -18.98
C ASP A 34 -5.16 -7.27 -18.78
N GLY A 35 -4.49 -7.81 -19.79
CA GLY A 35 -3.07 -8.10 -19.72
C GLY A 35 -2.20 -6.85 -19.54
N ILE A 36 -2.63 -5.69 -20.04
CA ILE A 36 -1.86 -4.44 -19.93
C ILE A 36 -1.96 -3.90 -18.51
N LEU A 37 -3.17 -3.81 -17.97
CA LEU A 37 -3.42 -3.37 -16.60
C LEU A 37 -2.72 -4.28 -15.58
N TRP A 38 -2.65 -5.58 -15.87
CA TRP A 38 -1.87 -6.51 -15.03
C TRP A 38 -0.37 -6.21 -15.04
N LEU A 39 0.21 -5.88 -16.20
CA LEU A 39 1.62 -5.47 -16.28
C LEU A 39 1.88 -4.16 -15.52
N GLU A 40 0.94 -3.22 -15.56
CA GLU A 40 1.02 -1.98 -14.79
C GLU A 40 0.98 -2.24 -13.28
N VAL A 41 0.12 -3.16 -12.82
CA VAL A 41 0.10 -3.58 -11.41
C VAL A 41 1.43 -4.21 -11.01
N LEU A 42 2.01 -5.08 -11.84
CA LEU A 42 3.31 -5.69 -11.53
C LEU A 42 4.43 -4.64 -11.45
N LEU A 43 4.44 -3.67 -12.36
CA LEU A 43 5.36 -2.53 -12.32
C LEU A 43 5.16 -1.72 -11.04
N GLY A 44 3.90 -1.42 -10.70
CA GLY A 44 3.53 -0.71 -9.47
C GLY A 44 4.01 -1.41 -8.22
N LEU A 45 3.80 -2.74 -8.11
CA LEU A 45 4.28 -3.56 -7.00
C LEU A 45 5.82 -3.55 -6.89
N GLY A 46 6.52 -3.65 -8.02
CA GLY A 46 7.98 -3.60 -8.06
C GLY A 46 8.53 -2.25 -7.59
N LEU A 47 7.97 -1.15 -8.09
CA LEU A 47 8.36 0.22 -7.73
C LEU A 47 8.02 0.54 -6.27
N PHE A 48 6.82 0.14 -5.83
CA PHE A 48 6.32 0.36 -4.47
C PHE A 48 7.13 -0.45 -3.45
N GLY A 49 7.18 -1.78 -3.61
CA GLY A 49 7.91 -2.67 -2.71
C GLY A 49 9.41 -2.42 -2.71
N GLY A 50 9.98 -2.05 -3.86
CA GLY A 50 11.40 -1.77 -4.02
C GLY A 50 11.91 -0.52 -3.31
N GLY A 51 11.03 0.37 -2.84
CA GLY A 51 11.39 1.56 -2.05
C GLY A 51 10.67 1.66 -0.70
N LEU A 52 9.79 0.70 -0.38
CA LEU A 52 8.98 0.73 0.83
C LEU A 52 9.83 0.66 2.10
N PHE A 53 10.80 -0.25 2.16
CA PHE A 53 11.66 -0.41 3.34
C PHE A 53 12.54 0.81 3.59
N GLU A 54 13.03 1.45 2.53
CA GLU A 54 13.76 2.71 2.61
C GLU A 54 12.85 3.85 3.11
N TYR A 55 11.62 3.94 2.62
CA TYR A 55 10.66 4.95 3.07
C TYR A 55 10.27 4.79 4.54
N LEU A 56 10.12 3.54 5.00
CA LEU A 56 9.82 3.22 6.40
C LEU A 56 11.05 3.33 7.33
N GLY A 57 12.23 3.69 6.80
CA GLY A 57 13.47 3.80 7.57
C GLY A 57 14.02 2.47 8.09
N LEU A 58 13.64 1.35 7.47
CA LEU A 58 14.02 -0.01 7.88
C LEU A 58 15.38 -0.45 7.30
N ARG A 59 15.92 0.27 6.32
CA ARG A 59 17.23 0.00 5.69
C ARG A 59 18.27 1.08 6.04
N GLN A 60 19.50 0.64 6.29
CA GLN A 60 20.64 1.54 6.50
C GLN A 60 20.96 2.36 5.23
N PRO A 61 21.42 3.63 5.35
CA PRO A 61 21.93 4.31 6.55
C PRO A 61 20.89 5.01 7.44
N LEU A 62 19.59 4.97 7.10
CA LEU A 62 18.50 5.67 7.81
C LEU A 62 18.07 4.97 9.12
N LYS A 63 19.01 4.40 9.87
CA LYS A 63 18.70 3.67 11.12
C LYS A 63 18.45 4.63 12.29
N ASP A 64 17.62 5.64 12.06
CA ASP A 64 17.00 6.39 13.14
C ASP A 64 15.94 5.46 13.76
N GLU A 65 16.18 5.07 15.02
CA GLU A 65 15.32 4.14 15.74
C GLU A 65 13.85 4.61 15.76
N ARG A 66 13.65 5.93 15.80
CA ARG A 66 12.32 6.53 15.78
C ARG A 66 11.60 6.27 14.47
N VAL A 67 12.26 6.49 13.34
CA VAL A 67 11.68 6.28 12.01
C VAL A 67 11.37 4.80 11.81
N ALA A 68 12.29 3.91 12.19
CA ALA A 68 12.08 2.47 12.11
C ALA A 68 10.89 2.00 12.98
N ARG A 69 10.71 2.56 14.19
CA ARG A 69 9.58 2.26 15.07
C ARG A 69 8.25 2.71 14.45
N ILE A 70 8.21 3.93 13.92
CA ILE A 70 7.04 4.47 13.20
C ILE A 70 6.71 3.61 11.98
N GLY A 71 7.72 3.31 11.15
CA GLY A 71 7.56 2.52 9.94
C GLY A 71 7.06 1.10 10.21
N THR A 72 7.57 0.46 11.26
CA THR A 72 7.09 -0.86 11.70
C THR A 72 5.65 -0.81 12.17
N ARG A 73 5.28 0.18 13.01
CA ARG A 73 3.89 0.35 13.47
C ARG A 73 2.94 0.64 12.31
N ALA A 74 3.36 1.49 11.36
CA ALA A 74 2.58 1.79 10.16
C ALA A 74 2.34 0.56 9.28
N ALA A 75 3.39 -0.25 9.05
CA ALA A 75 3.26 -1.51 8.32
C ALA A 75 2.31 -2.48 9.04
N THR A 76 2.44 -2.64 10.36
CA THR A 76 1.56 -3.49 11.15
C THR A 76 0.09 -3.03 11.08
N TYR A 77 -0.18 -1.75 11.27
CA TYR A 77 -1.55 -1.22 11.16
C TYR A 77 -2.11 -1.32 9.74
N SER A 78 -1.28 -1.14 8.69
CA SER A 78 -1.71 -1.38 7.32
C SER A 78 -2.14 -2.83 7.09
N TRP A 79 -1.42 -3.79 7.67
CA TRP A 79 -1.76 -5.21 7.59
C TRP A 79 -3.10 -5.52 8.28
N TYR A 80 -3.33 -4.96 9.48
CA TYR A 80 -4.62 -5.08 10.16
C TYR A 80 -5.76 -4.43 9.36
N SER A 81 -5.52 -3.30 8.69
CA SER A 81 -6.54 -2.66 7.86
C SER A 81 -6.96 -3.52 6.67
N ILE A 82 -6.02 -4.24 6.04
CA ILE A 82 -6.32 -5.19 4.97
C ILE A 82 -7.11 -6.38 5.51
N LEU A 83 -6.74 -6.92 6.68
CA LEU A 83 -7.48 -8.02 7.30
C LEU A 83 -8.94 -7.65 7.56
N VAL A 84 -9.17 -6.47 8.15
CA VAL A 84 -10.52 -5.95 8.38
C VAL A 84 -11.26 -5.74 7.06
N MET A 85 -10.61 -5.15 6.06
CA MET A 85 -11.19 -4.92 4.74
C MET A 85 -11.61 -6.23 4.05
N VAL A 86 -10.71 -7.22 3.97
CA VAL A 86 -11.00 -8.51 3.34
C VAL A 86 -12.08 -9.27 4.12
N GLY A 87 -12.05 -9.23 5.45
CA GLY A 87 -13.10 -9.80 6.29
C GLY A 87 -14.46 -9.17 6.02
N PHE A 88 -14.50 -7.83 5.89
CA PHE A 88 -15.70 -7.08 5.51
C PHE A 88 -16.18 -7.46 4.11
N LEU A 89 -15.28 -7.55 3.12
CA LEU A 89 -15.63 -7.99 1.77
C LEU A 89 -16.22 -9.40 1.78
N GLY A 90 -15.62 -10.33 2.52
CA GLY A 90 -16.13 -11.70 2.65
C GLY A 90 -17.49 -11.77 3.33
N MET A 91 -17.71 -10.96 4.37
CA MET A 91 -19.01 -10.88 5.05
C MET A 91 -20.11 -10.30 4.14
N VAL A 92 -19.82 -9.18 3.47
CA VAL A 92 -20.80 -8.45 2.66
C VAL A 92 -21.04 -9.11 1.31
N TYR A 93 -20.03 -9.64 0.64
CA TYR A 93 -20.17 -10.15 -0.74
C TYR A 93 -20.06 -11.67 -0.84
N GLY A 94 -19.55 -12.37 0.19
CA GLY A 94 -19.32 -13.81 0.16
C GLY A 94 -20.34 -14.64 0.94
N MET A 95 -20.65 -14.25 2.19
CA MET A 95 -21.37 -15.10 3.14
C MET A 95 -22.82 -14.68 3.43
N GLY A 96 -23.31 -13.56 2.89
CA GLY A 96 -24.67 -13.11 3.24
C GLY A 96 -25.24 -11.91 2.49
N GLY A 97 -24.48 -11.17 1.67
CA GLY A 97 -25.05 -10.12 0.85
C GLY A 97 -25.38 -10.57 -0.57
N GLY A 98 -26.51 -10.09 -1.09
CA GLY A 98 -27.00 -10.43 -2.43
C GLY A 98 -26.22 -9.77 -3.58
N HIS A 99 -25.20 -8.96 -3.29
CA HIS A 99 -24.33 -8.38 -4.30
C HIS A 99 -23.08 -9.24 -4.48
N LYS A 100 -22.70 -9.50 -5.74
CA LYS A 100 -21.45 -10.17 -6.09
C LYS A 100 -20.44 -9.11 -6.48
N ILE A 101 -19.30 -9.10 -5.80
CA ILE A 101 -18.14 -8.31 -6.22
C ILE A 101 -17.34 -9.13 -7.23
N SER A 102 -16.88 -8.48 -8.31
CA SER A 102 -16.00 -9.16 -9.26
C SER A 102 -14.58 -9.29 -8.69
N MET A 103 -13.78 -10.17 -9.30
CA MET A 103 -12.39 -10.37 -8.90
C MET A 103 -11.55 -9.11 -9.11
N SER A 104 -11.81 -8.36 -10.18
CA SER A 104 -11.10 -7.11 -10.49
C SER A 104 -11.40 -6.05 -9.42
N GLN A 105 -12.68 -5.83 -9.08
CA GLN A 105 -13.11 -4.88 -8.06
C GLN A 105 -12.53 -5.23 -6.69
N ALA A 106 -12.58 -6.50 -6.29
CA ALA A 106 -12.00 -6.95 -5.03
C ALA A 106 -10.48 -6.69 -4.99
N THR A 107 -9.78 -7.01 -6.08
CA THR A 107 -8.33 -6.77 -6.21
C THR A 107 -8.00 -5.28 -6.15
N GLY A 108 -8.76 -4.45 -6.88
CA GLY A 108 -8.58 -3.00 -6.90
C GLY A 108 -8.76 -2.36 -5.53
N VAL A 109 -9.81 -2.75 -4.79
CA VAL A 109 -10.03 -2.30 -3.40
C VAL A 109 -8.87 -2.69 -2.50
N VAL A 110 -8.33 -3.91 -2.62
CA VAL A 110 -7.18 -4.36 -1.83
C VAL A 110 -5.92 -3.54 -2.15
N LEU A 111 -5.63 -3.30 -3.42
CA LEU A 111 -4.47 -2.49 -3.85
C LEU A 111 -4.55 -1.06 -3.30
N ILE A 112 -5.70 -0.41 -3.44
CA ILE A 112 -5.93 0.94 -2.90
C ILE A 112 -5.75 0.92 -1.38
N THR A 113 -6.41 0.00 -0.69
CA THR A 113 -6.38 -0.09 0.78
C THR A 113 -4.97 -0.29 1.29
N MET A 114 -4.18 -1.15 0.66
CA MET A 114 -2.81 -1.42 1.05
C MET A 114 -1.92 -0.16 0.95
N VAL A 115 -1.96 0.52 -0.19
CA VAL A 115 -1.12 1.72 -0.42
C VAL A 115 -1.59 2.89 0.46
N VAL A 116 -2.89 3.15 0.50
CA VAL A 116 -3.43 4.29 1.23
C VAL A 116 -3.23 4.11 2.74
N SER A 117 -3.50 2.92 3.28
CA SER A 117 -3.36 2.68 4.72
C SER A 117 -1.94 2.87 5.22
N ILE A 118 -0.94 2.29 4.54
CA ILE A 118 0.46 2.40 4.99
C ILE A 118 0.98 3.83 4.89
N MET A 119 0.58 4.58 3.85
CA MET A 119 0.91 6.01 3.72
C MET A 119 0.23 6.84 4.81
N LEU A 120 -1.06 6.62 5.07
CA LEU A 120 -1.83 7.32 6.10
C LEU A 120 -1.27 7.06 7.50
N PHE A 121 -1.01 5.80 7.86
CA PHE A 121 -0.47 5.46 9.18
C PHE A 121 0.95 6.01 9.36
N ASN A 122 1.81 5.91 8.34
CA ASN A 122 3.17 6.44 8.44
C ASN A 122 3.16 7.97 8.59
N TRP A 123 2.30 8.66 7.83
CA TRP A 123 2.12 10.10 7.94
C TRP A 123 1.53 10.53 9.29
N TYR A 124 0.49 9.84 9.77
CA TYR A 124 -0.19 10.14 11.02
C TYR A 124 0.74 9.94 12.23
N LEU A 125 1.44 8.79 12.28
CA LEU A 125 2.40 8.50 13.35
C LEU A 125 3.63 9.41 13.28
N GLY A 126 4.08 9.79 12.08
CA GLY A 126 5.14 10.77 11.87
C GLY A 126 4.81 12.16 12.41
N ARG A 127 3.54 12.57 12.35
CA ARG A 127 3.08 13.85 12.91
C ARG A 127 2.93 13.86 14.42
N LYS A 128 2.66 12.71 15.05
CA LYS A 128 2.40 12.65 16.49
C LYS A 128 3.61 12.98 17.37
N GLY A 129 4.81 13.11 16.79
CA GLY A 129 5.94 13.80 17.44
C GLY A 129 6.63 12.98 18.52
N ASP A 130 5.87 12.45 19.47
CA ASP A 130 6.31 11.57 20.54
C ASP A 130 5.46 10.31 20.52
N VAL A 131 6.14 9.18 20.34
CA VAL A 131 5.59 7.89 20.72
C VAL A 131 6.65 7.26 21.58
N GLU A 132 6.59 7.62 22.87
CA GLU A 132 7.22 6.87 23.95
C GLU A 132 7.01 5.35 23.74
#